data_AF-A0A5B8XKP7-F1
#
_entry.id   AF-A0A5B8XKP7-F1
#
_cell.length_a   1.000
_cell.length_b   1.000
_cell.length_c   1.000
_cell.angle_alpha   90.00
_cell.angle_beta   90.00
_cell.angle_gamma   90.00
#
_symmetry.space_group_name_H-M   'P 1'
#
loop_
_entity.id
_entity.type
_entity.pdbx_description
1 polymer ?
#
loop_
_entity_poly.entity_id
_entity_poly.type
_entity_poly.pdbx_seq_one_letter_code
_entity_poly.pdbx_strand_id
1 'polypeptide(L)'
;MGCEMKRIKFVVGVTALMLSAVGCGDEVIVDGPLEPVTDMDLGVDVDTPDMAEEPDDQGVPDASEPDMTVIDPGPVPNEGWIGGACMTNAECDFDGAICDTAKPDGQCTQACERTCPDKDGNNTVTFCITDGGQGRCVSRCDYELFEGTGCRDGYECRIEERHNEPGTQQAVCVPEGSENPDATTACLQELDRLGVLWSPWSHTTEYDDGLACTIDDPIRVASPINGIEYRYYSQATSSTMPVACELAVALHKLGDVLKEYDIDTVLHIGTYNCRKIAGTSSISQHGYAKAIDIWGFETEDGTRMVLEEDWEHNTESFSNDTARILYEVGQRMHTDRIFNIVLTPNYNSAHDNHFHVDLSEGANFIGKSLPDYYIGDEHWERCPH
;
A
#
# COMPACT_ATOMS: atom_id res chain seq x y z
N MET A 1 47.88 20.41 51.86
CA MET A 1 48.33 21.29 50.75
C MET A 1 47.46 20.96 49.56
N GLY A 2 46.46 21.79 49.29
CA GLY A 2 45.53 21.64 48.16
C GLY A 2 45.64 22.87 47.25
N CYS A 3 45.38 22.66 45.96
CA CYS A 3 45.37 23.67 44.89
C CYS A 3 44.58 23.04 43.72
N GLU A 4 43.68 23.66 42.97
CA GLU A 4 42.80 24.82 43.12
C GLU A 4 41.83 24.74 41.92
N MET A 5 40.53 24.94 42.12
CA MET A 5 39.54 25.06 41.04
C MET A 5 39.49 26.49 40.52
N LYS A 6 39.53 26.69 39.20
CA LYS A 6 39.22 27.98 38.57
C LYS A 6 37.72 28.11 38.34
N ARG A 7 37.11 29.08 39.02
CA ARG A 7 35.78 29.65 38.76
C ARG A 7 35.87 30.76 37.71
N ILE A 8 34.92 30.81 36.79
CA ILE A 8 34.66 31.98 35.94
C ILE A 8 33.49 32.77 36.55
N LYS A 9 33.67 34.09 36.65
CA LYS A 9 32.79 35.05 37.32
C LYS A 9 31.61 35.46 36.43
N PHE A 10 30.41 35.44 37.01
CA PHE A 10 29.27 36.25 36.62
C PHE A 10 29.44 37.70 37.09
N VAL A 11 28.97 38.67 36.29
CA VAL A 11 28.73 40.06 36.71
C VAL A 11 27.23 40.32 36.67
N VAL A 12 26.74 40.95 37.74
CA VAL A 12 25.34 41.22 38.09
C VAL A 12 25.02 42.71 37.86
N GLY A 13 23.79 43.00 37.43
CA GLY A 13 23.08 44.29 37.62
C GLY A 13 21.59 44.07 37.35
N VAL A 14 20.77 43.71 38.34
CA VAL A 14 19.84 44.56 39.15
C VAL A 14 19.05 45.55 38.27
N THR A 15 17.72 45.44 38.12
CA THR A 15 16.71 45.90 39.10
C THR A 15 15.31 45.33 38.76
N ALA A 16 14.50 45.14 39.81
CA ALA A 16 13.19 44.47 39.84
C ALA A 16 11.99 45.35 39.38
N LEU A 17 10.85 44.74 39.02
CA LEU A 17 9.64 44.54 39.88
C LEU A 17 8.34 44.38 39.03
N MET A 18 7.60 43.28 39.29
CA MET A 18 6.12 43.12 39.37
C MET A 18 5.12 43.45 38.22
N LEU A 19 4.17 42.50 38.08
CA LEU A 19 2.73 42.60 37.73
C LEU A 19 2.22 42.57 36.26
N SER A 20 1.61 41.42 35.93
CA SER A 20 0.28 41.18 35.35
C SER A 20 -0.29 41.95 34.12
N ALA A 21 -0.61 41.14 33.10
CA ALA A 21 -1.89 41.04 32.35
C ALA A 21 -2.11 41.75 30.99
N VAL A 22 -2.77 40.97 30.10
CA VAL A 22 -3.63 41.31 28.93
C VAL A 22 -2.99 41.75 27.60
N GLY A 23 -3.28 40.99 26.53
CA GLY A 23 -3.91 41.55 25.32
C GLY A 23 -3.15 41.52 23.97
N CYS A 24 -3.74 40.78 23.01
CA CYS A 24 -3.87 40.99 21.55
C CYS A 24 -2.66 41.19 20.61
N GLY A 25 -2.62 40.34 19.57
CA GLY A 25 -2.65 40.69 18.13
C GLY A 25 -1.46 41.44 17.51
N ASP A 26 -0.86 40.87 16.46
CA ASP A 26 -1.03 41.42 15.10
C ASP A 26 -0.28 40.60 14.03
N GLU A 27 -1.01 40.33 12.95
CA GLU A 27 -0.55 39.88 11.63
C GLU A 27 0.25 40.97 10.93
N VAL A 28 1.21 40.56 10.08
CA VAL A 28 1.93 41.46 9.17
C VAL A 28 1.36 41.29 7.76
N ILE A 29 0.59 42.29 7.31
CA ILE A 29 0.23 42.52 5.91
C ILE A 29 1.32 43.38 5.26
N VAL A 30 1.71 43.06 4.04
CA VAL A 30 2.53 43.92 3.18
C VAL A 30 1.71 44.28 1.94
N ASP A 31 1.28 45.53 1.87
CA ASP A 31 0.57 46.15 0.74
C ASP A 31 1.56 46.91 -0.15
N GLY A 32 1.37 46.85 -1.47
CA GLY A 32 2.10 47.64 -2.47
C GLY A 32 1.19 48.02 -3.65
N PRO A 33 1.33 49.22 -4.26
CA PRO A 33 0.21 49.96 -4.81
C PRO A 33 -0.05 49.74 -6.31
N LEU A 34 -1.34 49.78 -6.66
CA LEU A 34 -1.90 49.97 -8.01
C LEU A 34 -1.93 51.46 -8.38
N GLU A 35 -1.89 51.77 -9.70
CA GLU A 35 -2.46 52.94 -10.43
C GLU A 35 -1.91 52.93 -11.91
N PRO A 36 -2.52 53.61 -12.92
CA PRO A 36 -3.76 53.28 -13.63
C PRO A 36 -3.61 53.24 -15.18
N VAL A 37 -4.68 52.82 -15.87
CA VAL A 37 -4.86 52.73 -17.34
C VAL A 37 -5.20 54.07 -18.01
N THR A 38 -4.74 54.28 -19.27
CA THR A 38 -5.46 55.06 -20.32
C THR A 38 -5.02 54.66 -21.74
N ASP A 39 -5.98 54.76 -22.66
CA ASP A 39 -6.05 54.34 -24.07
C ASP A 39 -5.07 54.98 -25.07
N MET A 40 -4.76 54.27 -26.16
CA MET A 40 -4.62 54.84 -27.52
C MET A 40 -5.03 53.84 -28.61
N ASP A 41 -5.88 54.36 -29.51
CA ASP A 41 -6.55 53.80 -30.69
C ASP A 41 -5.64 53.83 -31.95
N LEU A 42 -6.22 53.38 -33.08
CA LEU A 42 -5.84 53.46 -34.51
C LEU A 42 -5.25 52.15 -35.09
N GLY A 43 -5.73 51.56 -36.17
CA GLY A 43 -6.78 51.95 -37.12
C GLY A 43 -6.94 50.87 -38.19
N VAL A 44 -8.14 50.86 -38.79
CA VAL A 44 -8.61 49.96 -39.85
C VAL A 44 -8.25 50.56 -41.21
N ASP A 45 -7.72 49.75 -42.13
CA ASP A 45 -7.67 50.09 -43.56
C ASP A 45 -8.69 49.25 -44.34
N VAL A 46 -9.67 49.95 -44.89
CA VAL A 46 -10.65 49.50 -45.87
C VAL A 46 -10.21 50.07 -47.21
N ASP A 47 -10.09 49.24 -48.24
CA ASP A 47 -10.06 49.73 -49.62
C ASP A 47 -10.83 48.78 -50.54
N THR A 48 -11.97 49.27 -51.04
CA THR A 48 -12.69 48.81 -52.23
C THR A 48 -12.86 49.99 -53.16
N PRO A 49 -12.68 49.76 -54.47
CA PRO A 49 -13.75 50.09 -55.43
C PRO A 49 -13.76 49.11 -56.63
N ASP A 50 -14.71 49.03 -57.56
CA ASP A 50 -16.12 49.39 -57.72
C ASP A 50 -16.54 48.71 -59.05
N MET A 51 -17.72 48.10 -59.05
CA MET A 51 -18.69 47.80 -60.14
C MET A 51 -18.31 47.32 -61.57
N ALA A 52 -19.13 46.33 -61.98
CA ALA A 52 -19.77 46.08 -63.29
C ALA A 52 -19.09 45.12 -64.31
N GLU A 53 -19.67 43.94 -64.53
CA GLU A 53 -20.59 43.60 -65.65
C GLU A 53 -20.89 42.08 -65.66
N GLU A 54 -22.15 41.71 -65.92
CA GLU A 54 -22.60 40.31 -66.07
C GLU A 54 -22.13 39.70 -67.41
N PRO A 55 -22.01 38.35 -67.47
CA PRO A 55 -22.89 37.66 -68.42
C PRO A 55 -23.45 36.29 -67.95
N ASP A 56 -24.70 36.08 -68.35
CA ASP A 56 -25.42 34.85 -68.75
C ASP A 56 -24.93 33.45 -68.29
N ASP A 57 -25.83 32.81 -67.53
CA ASP A 57 -26.41 31.47 -67.77
C ASP A 57 -25.58 30.48 -68.59
N GLN A 58 -25.02 29.45 -67.92
CA GLN A 58 -25.22 28.04 -68.28
C GLN A 58 -25.08 27.12 -67.04
N GLY A 59 -26.22 26.54 -66.64
CA GLY A 59 -26.38 25.20 -66.05
C GLY A 59 -25.31 24.64 -65.10
N VAL A 60 -25.57 24.73 -63.80
CA VAL A 60 -24.90 23.94 -62.75
C VAL A 60 -25.27 22.46 -62.91
N PRO A 61 -24.31 21.52 -63.07
CA PRO A 61 -24.57 20.11 -62.84
C PRO A 61 -24.61 19.85 -61.33
N ASP A 62 -25.66 19.14 -60.93
CA ASP A 62 -25.91 18.59 -59.59
C ASP A 62 -24.62 18.02 -58.98
N ALA A 63 -24.09 18.73 -57.97
CA ALA A 63 -23.03 18.21 -57.13
C ALA A 63 -23.67 17.22 -56.18
N SER A 64 -23.65 15.94 -56.58
CA SER A 64 -23.88 14.79 -55.71
C SER A 64 -23.21 15.03 -54.36
N GLU A 65 -24.00 14.93 -53.30
CA GLU A 65 -23.54 14.99 -51.91
C GLU A 65 -22.32 14.07 -51.71
N PRO A 66 -21.34 14.45 -50.87
CA PRO A 66 -20.24 13.56 -50.57
C PRO A 66 -20.82 12.33 -49.85
N ASP A 67 -20.66 11.18 -50.50
CA ASP A 67 -20.89 9.86 -49.93
C ASP A 67 -20.04 9.74 -48.65
N MET A 68 -20.65 10.02 -47.50
CA MET A 68 -20.11 9.62 -46.21
C MET A 68 -20.19 8.11 -46.19
N THR A 69 -19.13 7.47 -46.68
CA THR A 69 -18.86 6.07 -46.42
C THR A 69 -18.93 5.87 -44.91
N VAL A 70 -20.02 5.28 -44.44
CA VAL A 70 -20.13 4.78 -43.07
C VAL A 70 -18.97 3.80 -42.91
N ILE A 71 -17.96 4.19 -42.14
CA ILE A 71 -16.94 3.25 -41.70
C ILE A 71 -17.70 2.27 -40.81
N ASP A 72 -17.93 1.06 -41.32
CA ASP A 72 -18.35 -0.08 -40.51
C ASP A 72 -17.25 -0.27 -39.46
N PRO A 73 -17.50 0.01 -38.17
CA PRO A 73 -16.49 -0.11 -37.12
C PRO A 73 -16.07 -1.57 -36.88
N GLY A 74 -16.66 -2.52 -37.61
CA GLY A 74 -16.55 -3.94 -37.33
C GLY A 74 -17.52 -4.35 -36.22
N PRO A 75 -17.63 -5.66 -35.96
CA PRO A 75 -18.49 -6.16 -34.89
C PRO A 75 -18.03 -5.60 -33.55
N VAL A 76 -18.95 -5.02 -32.78
CA VAL A 76 -18.64 -4.50 -31.45
C VAL A 76 -18.30 -5.69 -30.53
N PRO A 77 -17.17 -5.66 -29.82
CA PRO A 77 -16.82 -6.71 -28.87
C PRO A 77 -17.96 -7.02 -27.88
N ASN A 78 -18.31 -8.31 -27.74
CA ASN A 78 -19.43 -8.80 -26.91
C ASN A 78 -20.82 -8.22 -27.25
N GLU A 79 -21.06 -7.71 -28.46
CA GLU A 79 -22.37 -7.15 -28.83
C GLU A 79 -23.53 -8.10 -28.51
N GLY A 80 -24.52 -7.57 -27.78
CA GLY A 80 -25.69 -8.30 -27.31
C GLY A 80 -25.42 -9.49 -26.40
N TRP A 81 -24.23 -9.62 -25.84
CA TRP A 81 -23.83 -10.75 -25.00
C TRP A 81 -23.23 -10.29 -23.67
N ILE A 82 -23.06 -11.24 -22.74
CA ILE A 82 -22.48 -10.98 -21.43
C ILE A 82 -21.12 -10.29 -21.56
N GLY A 83 -20.95 -9.14 -20.91
CA GLY A 83 -19.76 -8.28 -20.99
C GLY A 83 -19.83 -7.17 -22.06
N GLY A 84 -20.83 -7.22 -22.96
CA GLY A 84 -21.08 -6.21 -23.98
C GLY A 84 -21.65 -4.92 -23.42
N ALA A 85 -21.40 -3.81 -24.13
CA ALA A 85 -22.01 -2.52 -23.87
C ALA A 85 -23.53 -2.56 -24.11
N CYS A 86 -24.29 -1.79 -23.34
CA CYS A 86 -25.73 -1.67 -23.52
C CYS A 86 -26.28 -0.40 -22.87
N MET A 87 -27.38 0.10 -23.40
CA MET A 87 -28.17 1.17 -22.77
C MET A 87 -29.51 0.66 -22.25
N THR A 88 -30.02 -0.43 -22.83
CA THR A 88 -31.29 -1.03 -22.45
C THR A 88 -31.21 -2.55 -22.47
N ASN A 89 -32.11 -3.23 -21.73
CA ASN A 89 -32.17 -4.70 -21.73
C ASN A 89 -32.45 -5.28 -23.14
N ALA A 90 -33.06 -4.50 -24.04
CA ALA A 90 -33.41 -4.97 -25.39
C ALA A 90 -32.17 -5.13 -26.29
N GLU A 91 -31.03 -4.56 -25.91
CA GLU A 91 -29.77 -4.68 -26.64
C GLU A 91 -29.02 -5.97 -26.28
N CYS A 92 -29.45 -6.70 -25.24
CA CYS A 92 -28.85 -7.95 -24.79
C CYS A 92 -29.68 -9.15 -25.30
N ASP A 93 -29.13 -9.95 -26.21
CA ASP A 93 -29.84 -11.02 -26.93
C ASP A 93 -29.69 -12.40 -26.24
N PHE A 94 -30.19 -12.50 -25.00
CA PHE A 94 -30.24 -13.76 -24.26
C PHE A 94 -31.29 -13.79 -23.15
N ASP A 95 -31.70 -15.01 -22.77
CA ASP A 95 -32.67 -15.23 -21.72
C ASP A 95 -32.15 -14.72 -20.36
N GLY A 96 -32.99 -13.97 -19.63
CA GLY A 96 -32.63 -13.41 -18.33
C GLY A 96 -31.72 -12.17 -18.41
N ALA A 97 -31.55 -11.59 -19.59
CA ALA A 97 -30.69 -10.44 -19.79
C ALA A 97 -31.08 -9.21 -18.97
N ILE A 98 -30.07 -8.59 -18.39
CA ILE A 98 -30.11 -7.32 -17.68
C ILE A 98 -29.03 -6.44 -18.29
N CYS A 99 -29.40 -5.22 -18.66
CA CYS A 99 -28.43 -4.18 -18.91
C CYS A 99 -28.14 -3.44 -17.60
N ASP A 100 -26.96 -3.68 -17.02
CA ASP A 100 -26.51 -2.95 -15.86
C ASP A 100 -25.91 -1.60 -16.29
N THR A 101 -26.77 -0.58 -16.32
CA THR A 101 -26.39 0.78 -16.72
C THR A 101 -25.55 1.51 -15.66
N ALA A 102 -25.31 0.92 -14.49
CA ALA A 102 -24.40 1.49 -13.49
C ALA A 102 -22.92 1.26 -13.84
N LYS A 103 -22.64 0.37 -14.80
CA LYS A 103 -21.28 0.05 -15.24
C LYS A 103 -20.84 0.97 -16.41
N PRO A 104 -19.53 1.13 -16.66
CA PRO A 104 -19.03 1.98 -17.74
C PRO A 104 -19.63 1.58 -19.10
N ASP A 105 -20.31 2.50 -19.80
CA ASP A 105 -21.07 2.23 -21.05
C ASP A 105 -22.10 1.10 -20.98
N GLY A 106 -22.57 0.78 -19.76
CA GLY A 106 -23.52 -0.28 -19.43
C GLY A 106 -23.01 -1.70 -19.72
N GLN A 107 -23.53 -2.70 -19.02
CA GLN A 107 -23.07 -4.08 -19.18
C GLN A 107 -24.21 -5.06 -19.30
N CYS A 108 -24.27 -5.77 -20.44
CA CYS A 108 -25.10 -6.96 -20.55
C CYS A 108 -24.63 -8.01 -19.54
N THR A 109 -25.52 -8.44 -18.67
CA THR A 109 -25.27 -9.44 -17.62
C THR A 109 -26.55 -10.22 -17.32
N GLN A 110 -26.44 -11.22 -16.45
CA GLN A 110 -27.58 -11.87 -15.81
C GLN A 110 -27.19 -12.34 -14.40
N ALA A 111 -28.20 -12.62 -13.57
CA ALA A 111 -27.98 -13.25 -12.27
C ALA A 111 -27.50 -14.70 -12.45
N CYS A 112 -26.63 -15.16 -11.57
CA CYS A 112 -26.15 -16.54 -11.56
C CYS A 112 -26.00 -17.05 -10.12
N GLU A 113 -26.22 -18.35 -9.92
CA GLU A 113 -25.99 -18.98 -8.60
C GLU A 113 -24.59 -19.58 -8.49
N ARG A 114 -23.96 -19.93 -9.62
CA ARG A 114 -22.61 -20.54 -9.67
C ARG A 114 -21.97 -20.53 -11.07
N THR A 115 -22.76 -20.65 -12.13
CA THR A 115 -22.29 -20.74 -13.52
C THR A 115 -23.05 -19.78 -14.43
N CYS A 116 -22.39 -19.35 -15.50
CA CYS A 116 -22.96 -18.50 -16.54
C CYS A 116 -23.00 -19.26 -17.87
N PRO A 117 -23.93 -18.92 -18.77
CA PRO A 117 -23.99 -19.56 -20.08
C PRO A 117 -22.83 -19.09 -20.95
N ASP A 118 -22.23 -20.02 -21.67
CA ASP A 118 -21.32 -19.73 -22.76
C ASP A 118 -22.06 -19.86 -24.11
N LYS A 119 -21.53 -19.25 -25.17
CA LYS A 119 -22.03 -19.44 -26.55
C LYS A 119 -20.92 -19.90 -27.52
N ASP A 120 -21.25 -20.23 -28.75
CA ASP A 120 -20.25 -20.55 -29.78
C ASP A 120 -19.76 -19.27 -30.48
N GLY A 121 -18.47 -19.19 -30.80
CA GLY A 121 -17.84 -18.04 -31.48
C GLY A 121 -16.79 -17.32 -30.63
N ASN A 122 -16.42 -16.10 -31.02
CA ASN A 122 -15.53 -15.23 -30.24
C ASN A 122 -16.30 -14.56 -29.10
N ASN A 123 -15.64 -14.35 -27.95
CA ASN A 123 -16.16 -13.55 -26.83
C ASN A 123 -17.36 -14.21 -26.13
N THR A 124 -17.27 -15.52 -25.94
CA THR A 124 -18.43 -16.32 -25.56
C THR A 124 -18.31 -16.98 -24.22
N VAL A 125 -17.13 -16.93 -23.61
CA VAL A 125 -16.85 -17.63 -22.37
C VAL A 125 -17.02 -16.68 -21.20
N THR A 126 -17.83 -17.11 -20.26
CA THR A 126 -18.33 -16.29 -19.17
C THR A 126 -17.95 -16.90 -17.83
N PHE A 127 -18.14 -16.11 -16.78
CA PHE A 127 -17.87 -16.54 -15.43
C PHE A 127 -18.84 -15.86 -14.46
N CYS A 128 -19.15 -16.55 -13.36
CA CYS A 128 -20.08 -16.06 -12.34
C CYS A 128 -19.27 -15.53 -11.16
N ILE A 129 -19.29 -14.21 -10.95
CA ILE A 129 -18.58 -13.54 -9.85
C ILE A 129 -19.57 -13.01 -8.82
N THR A 130 -19.10 -12.70 -7.61
CA THR A 130 -19.88 -11.94 -6.64
C THR A 130 -19.74 -10.44 -6.96
N ASP A 131 -20.87 -9.77 -7.24
CA ASP A 131 -20.96 -8.33 -7.45
C ASP A 131 -22.12 -7.78 -6.62
N GLY A 132 -21.83 -6.85 -5.71
CA GLY A 132 -22.80 -6.35 -4.74
C GLY A 132 -23.44 -7.44 -3.85
N GLY A 133 -22.68 -8.51 -3.55
CA GLY A 133 -23.15 -9.65 -2.77
C GLY A 133 -24.07 -10.63 -3.53
N GLN A 134 -24.24 -10.45 -4.84
CA GLN A 134 -25.05 -11.31 -5.70
C GLN A 134 -24.20 -11.91 -6.81
N GLY A 135 -24.53 -13.12 -7.25
CA GLY A 135 -23.86 -13.71 -8.41
C GLY A 135 -24.24 -12.98 -9.70
N ARG A 136 -23.23 -12.47 -10.42
CA ARG A 136 -23.37 -11.81 -11.72
C ARG A 136 -22.47 -12.44 -12.76
N CYS A 137 -23.03 -12.57 -13.98
CA CYS A 137 -22.28 -13.05 -15.11
C CYS A 137 -21.43 -11.94 -15.73
N VAL A 138 -20.16 -12.22 -15.92
CA VAL A 138 -19.18 -11.34 -16.58
C VAL A 138 -18.46 -12.11 -17.67
N SER A 139 -17.92 -11.40 -18.66
CA SER A 139 -17.06 -11.99 -19.67
C SER A 139 -15.72 -12.36 -19.04
N ARG A 140 -15.14 -13.47 -19.47
CA ARG A 140 -13.73 -13.75 -19.20
C ARG A 140 -12.86 -12.78 -19.99
N CYS A 141 -11.64 -12.55 -19.53
CA CYS A 141 -10.69 -11.78 -20.31
C CYS A 141 -10.38 -12.47 -21.63
N ASP A 142 -10.31 -11.69 -22.70
CA ASP A 142 -10.01 -12.14 -24.05
C ASP A 142 -9.00 -11.19 -24.69
N TYR A 143 -7.73 -11.61 -24.72
CA TYR A 143 -6.62 -10.83 -25.27
C TYR A 143 -6.49 -10.94 -26.79
N GLU A 144 -7.22 -11.87 -27.43
CA GLU A 144 -7.33 -11.91 -28.89
C GLU A 144 -8.33 -10.86 -29.38
N LEU A 145 -9.35 -10.59 -28.57
CA LEU A 145 -10.35 -9.56 -28.86
C LEU A 145 -9.92 -8.16 -28.41
N PHE A 146 -9.39 -8.03 -27.20
CA PHE A 146 -8.94 -6.77 -26.63
C PHE A 146 -7.44 -6.82 -26.42
N GLU A 147 -6.69 -6.46 -27.47
CA GLU A 147 -5.24 -6.47 -27.43
C GLU A 147 -4.72 -5.55 -26.29
N GLY A 148 -3.90 -6.11 -25.42
CA GLY A 148 -3.27 -5.41 -24.30
C GLY A 148 -4.06 -5.48 -22.99
N THR A 149 -5.35 -5.12 -23.00
CA THR A 149 -6.17 -5.02 -21.77
C THR A 149 -6.93 -6.29 -21.44
N GLY A 150 -7.23 -7.13 -22.44
CA GLY A 150 -8.07 -8.33 -22.29
C GLY A 150 -9.55 -8.02 -22.06
N CYS A 151 -9.92 -6.74 -21.94
CA CYS A 151 -11.26 -6.25 -21.65
C CYS A 151 -11.52 -4.94 -22.40
N ARG A 152 -12.79 -4.57 -22.59
CA ARG A 152 -13.16 -3.30 -23.23
C ARG A 152 -12.78 -2.10 -22.37
N ASP A 153 -12.72 -0.93 -22.98
CA ASP A 153 -12.43 0.33 -22.29
C ASP A 153 -13.31 0.53 -21.04
N GLY A 154 -12.68 1.00 -19.96
CA GLY A 154 -13.30 1.15 -18.64
C GLY A 154 -13.37 -0.14 -17.82
N TYR A 155 -12.78 -1.23 -18.32
CA TYR A 155 -12.68 -2.52 -17.64
C TYR A 155 -11.25 -3.03 -17.63
N GLU A 156 -10.87 -3.64 -16.51
CA GLU A 156 -9.60 -4.33 -16.37
C GLU A 156 -9.80 -5.84 -16.27
N CYS A 157 -8.77 -6.57 -16.70
CA CYS A 157 -8.71 -8.01 -16.51
C CYS A 157 -8.25 -8.33 -15.09
N ARG A 158 -9.13 -8.89 -14.26
CA ARG A 158 -8.84 -9.27 -12.87
C ARG A 158 -9.18 -10.72 -12.59
N ILE A 159 -8.41 -11.37 -11.73
CA ILE A 159 -8.73 -12.72 -11.24
C ILE A 159 -9.83 -12.59 -10.20
N GLU A 160 -10.99 -13.21 -10.47
CA GLU A 160 -12.11 -13.27 -9.54
C GLU A 160 -12.44 -14.72 -9.16
N GLU A 161 -13.00 -14.89 -7.95
CA GLU A 161 -13.51 -16.17 -7.50
C GLU A 161 -14.92 -16.43 -8.03
N ARG A 162 -15.24 -17.71 -8.21
CA ARG A 162 -16.59 -18.11 -8.59
C ARG A 162 -17.55 -17.87 -7.42
N HIS A 163 -18.65 -17.19 -7.71
CA HIS A 163 -19.74 -17.03 -6.76
C HIS A 163 -20.17 -18.39 -6.19
N ASN A 164 -20.25 -18.49 -4.86
CA ASN A 164 -20.58 -19.71 -4.11
C ASN A 164 -19.64 -20.92 -4.30
N GLU A 165 -18.43 -20.72 -4.84
CA GLU A 165 -17.45 -21.80 -5.01
C GLU A 165 -16.01 -21.28 -4.83
N PRO A 166 -15.59 -20.99 -3.57
CA PRO A 166 -14.26 -20.47 -3.26
C PRO A 166 -13.15 -21.38 -3.79
N GLY A 167 -12.04 -20.80 -4.24
CA GLY A 167 -10.91 -21.52 -4.81
C GLY A 167 -11.07 -21.91 -6.29
N THR A 168 -12.22 -21.66 -6.91
CA THR A 168 -12.36 -21.69 -8.38
C THR A 168 -12.23 -20.28 -8.92
N GLN A 169 -11.16 -19.99 -9.65
CA GLN A 169 -10.82 -18.64 -10.08
C GLN A 169 -10.71 -18.53 -11.60
N GLN A 170 -10.97 -17.33 -12.12
CA GLN A 170 -10.82 -17.03 -13.53
C GLN A 170 -10.51 -15.55 -13.76
N ALA A 171 -9.74 -15.28 -14.82
CA ALA A 171 -9.54 -13.92 -15.31
C ALA A 171 -10.82 -13.41 -16.00
N VAL A 172 -11.39 -12.32 -15.48
CA VAL A 172 -12.65 -11.74 -15.94
C VAL A 172 -12.57 -10.23 -16.09
N CYS A 173 -13.50 -9.66 -16.85
CA CYS A 173 -13.63 -8.23 -17.01
C CYS A 173 -14.50 -7.62 -15.93
N VAL A 174 -13.90 -6.75 -15.12
CA VAL A 174 -14.56 -5.95 -14.09
C VAL A 174 -14.27 -4.47 -14.32
N PRO A 175 -15.15 -3.54 -13.91
CA PRO A 175 -14.91 -2.12 -14.11
C PRO A 175 -13.60 -1.69 -13.45
N GLU A 176 -12.82 -0.87 -14.14
CA GLU A 176 -11.60 -0.27 -13.58
C GLU A 176 -11.91 0.47 -12.28
N GLY A 177 -11.11 0.22 -11.24
CA GLY A 177 -11.32 0.83 -9.92
C GLY A 177 -12.57 0.36 -9.18
N SER A 178 -13.27 -0.69 -9.65
CA SER A 178 -14.35 -1.30 -8.87
C SER A 178 -13.79 -2.08 -7.67
N GLU A 179 -14.24 -1.70 -6.47
CA GLU A 179 -13.91 -2.38 -5.22
C GLU A 179 -14.46 -3.82 -5.24
N ASN A 180 -13.68 -4.78 -4.74
CA ASN A 180 -14.19 -6.11 -4.39
C ASN A 180 -14.93 -5.96 -3.04
N PRO A 181 -16.27 -6.07 -2.99
CA PRO A 181 -17.05 -5.71 -1.80
C PRO A 181 -16.98 -6.73 -0.65
N ASP A 182 -16.23 -7.84 -0.80
CA ASP A 182 -15.80 -8.67 0.35
C ASP A 182 -14.61 -8.04 1.13
N ALA A 183 -14.34 -6.76 0.81
CA ALA A 183 -13.97 -5.63 1.67
C ALA A 183 -12.47 -5.35 1.89
N THR A 184 -11.93 -4.43 1.08
CA THR A 184 -10.73 -3.66 1.44
C THR A 184 -11.04 -2.80 2.68
N THR A 185 -10.47 -3.14 3.83
CA THR A 185 -10.58 -2.33 5.05
C THR A 185 -9.85 -1.01 4.92
N ALA A 186 -10.03 -0.10 5.89
CA ALA A 186 -9.28 1.15 5.95
C ALA A 186 -7.76 0.92 5.97
N CYS A 187 -7.29 -0.21 6.51
CA CYS A 187 -5.89 -0.57 6.47
C CYS A 187 -5.44 -0.95 5.05
N LEU A 188 -6.22 -1.79 4.35
CA LEU A 188 -5.88 -2.20 2.98
C LEU A 188 -5.86 -1.00 2.02
N GLN A 189 -6.80 -0.06 2.18
CA GLN A 189 -6.80 1.21 1.44
C GLN A 189 -5.56 2.07 1.74
N GLU A 190 -5.06 2.05 2.98
CA GLU A 190 -3.83 2.76 3.34
C GLU A 190 -2.60 2.12 2.68
N LEU A 191 -2.53 0.79 2.58
CA LEU A 191 -1.45 0.12 1.84
C LEU A 191 -1.44 0.51 0.37
N ASP A 192 -2.63 0.57 -0.26
CA ASP A 192 -2.76 1.01 -1.65
C ASP A 192 -2.30 2.47 -1.81
N ARG A 193 -2.67 3.35 -0.88
CA ARG A 193 -2.23 4.75 -0.87
C ARG A 193 -0.71 4.89 -0.69
N LEU A 194 -0.11 4.01 0.11
CA LEU A 194 1.33 3.96 0.33
C LEU A 194 2.09 3.28 -0.81
N GLY A 195 1.40 2.69 -1.79
CA GLY A 195 2.00 1.94 -2.89
C GLY A 195 2.68 0.64 -2.45
N VAL A 196 2.26 0.08 -1.32
CA VAL A 196 2.77 -1.21 -0.83
C VAL A 196 2.09 -2.33 -1.61
N LEU A 197 2.87 -3.21 -2.23
CA LEU A 197 2.33 -4.35 -2.98
C LEU A 197 1.90 -5.47 -2.03
N TRP A 198 0.66 -5.92 -2.16
CA TRP A 198 0.10 -7.00 -1.34
C TRP A 198 -0.87 -7.87 -2.12
N SER A 199 -1.13 -9.07 -1.60
CA SER A 199 -2.21 -9.96 -2.06
C SER A 199 -2.94 -10.57 -0.87
N PRO A 200 -4.22 -10.97 -1.00
CA PRO A 200 -4.92 -11.68 0.06
C PRO A 200 -4.18 -12.94 0.53
N TRP A 201 -4.21 -13.21 1.83
CA TRP A 201 -3.78 -14.48 2.40
C TRP A 201 -5.00 -15.24 2.90
N SER A 202 -5.32 -16.36 2.24
CA SER A 202 -6.38 -17.29 2.66
C SER A 202 -5.99 -18.05 3.94
N HIS A 203 -5.93 -17.33 5.06
CA HIS A 203 -5.61 -17.88 6.36
C HIS A 203 -6.77 -18.71 6.89
N THR A 204 -6.46 -19.91 7.39
CA THR A 204 -7.41 -20.72 8.15
C THR A 204 -7.03 -20.58 9.61
N THR A 205 -7.97 -20.13 10.46
CA THR A 205 -7.70 -19.92 11.89
C THR A 205 -7.07 -21.15 12.53
N GLU A 206 -5.83 -20.98 12.97
CA GLU A 206 -5.07 -21.97 13.75
C GLU A 206 -5.34 -21.78 15.25
N TYR A 207 -4.99 -22.79 16.04
CA TYR A 207 -5.18 -22.79 17.49
C TYR A 207 -3.95 -23.33 18.19
N ASP A 208 -3.58 -22.72 19.32
CA ASP A 208 -2.61 -23.25 20.27
C ASP A 208 -3.24 -23.33 21.67
N ASP A 209 -3.21 -24.51 22.28
CA ASP A 209 -3.81 -24.77 23.60
C ASP A 209 -5.28 -24.28 23.72
N GLY A 210 -6.03 -24.37 22.62
CA GLY A 210 -7.43 -23.93 22.54
C GLY A 210 -7.64 -22.42 22.34
N LEU A 211 -6.57 -21.63 22.27
CA LEU A 211 -6.62 -20.19 21.96
C LEU A 211 -6.49 -19.98 20.45
N ALA A 212 -7.35 -19.13 19.89
CA ALA A 212 -7.40 -18.88 18.45
C ALA A 212 -6.34 -17.87 18.00
N CYS A 213 -5.66 -18.17 16.91
CA CYS A 213 -4.74 -17.28 16.19
C CYS A 213 -5.50 -16.59 15.03
N THR A 214 -6.32 -15.61 15.39
CA THR A 214 -7.12 -14.82 14.44
C THR A 214 -6.29 -13.68 13.85
N ILE A 215 -6.37 -13.47 12.55
CA ILE A 215 -5.59 -12.44 11.86
C ILE A 215 -6.57 -11.45 11.24
N ASP A 216 -6.44 -10.19 11.62
CA ASP A 216 -7.17 -9.09 10.99
C ASP A 216 -6.51 -8.77 9.64
N ASP A 217 -7.31 -8.72 8.57
CA ASP A 217 -6.86 -8.45 7.20
C ASP A 217 -5.62 -9.25 6.80
N PRO A 218 -5.74 -10.60 6.73
CA PRO A 218 -4.61 -11.45 6.43
C PRO A 218 -4.13 -11.20 4.99
N ILE A 219 -2.89 -10.74 4.85
CA ILE A 219 -2.26 -10.46 3.56
C ILE A 219 -0.91 -11.15 3.44
N ARG A 220 -0.45 -11.27 2.20
CA ARG A 220 0.95 -11.47 1.85
C ARG A 220 1.48 -10.14 1.33
N VAL A 221 2.41 -9.53 2.06
CA VAL A 221 3.08 -8.29 1.63
C VAL A 221 4.33 -8.64 0.81
N ALA A 222 4.53 -7.97 -0.31
CA ALA A 222 5.71 -8.13 -1.15
C ALA A 222 6.83 -7.16 -0.75
N SER A 223 8.07 -7.58 -0.97
CA SER A 223 9.27 -6.76 -0.85
C SER A 223 9.61 -6.14 -2.22
N PRO A 224 10.21 -4.93 -2.27
CA PRO A 224 10.54 -4.03 -1.16
C PRO A 224 9.31 -3.27 -0.62
N ILE A 225 9.35 -2.91 0.67
CA ILE A 225 8.34 -2.06 1.33
C ILE A 225 8.98 -0.70 1.59
N ASN A 226 8.41 0.38 1.04
CA ASN A 226 8.99 1.72 1.12
C ASN A 226 10.48 1.75 0.69
N GLY A 227 10.85 1.00 -0.35
CA GLY A 227 12.25 0.93 -0.82
C GLY A 227 13.21 0.13 0.07
N ILE A 228 12.72 -0.54 1.11
CA ILE A 228 13.50 -1.46 1.94
C ILE A 228 13.19 -2.91 1.57
N GLU A 229 14.22 -3.69 1.27
CA GLU A 229 14.13 -5.12 1.05
C GLU A 229 13.89 -5.86 2.39
N TYR A 230 12.94 -6.77 2.43
CA TYR A 230 12.71 -7.68 3.55
C TYR A 230 12.99 -9.11 3.12
N ARG A 231 14.02 -9.72 3.71
CA ARG A 231 14.50 -11.05 3.33
C ARG A 231 14.70 -11.92 4.57
N TYR A 232 14.32 -13.19 4.46
CA TYR A 232 14.63 -14.13 5.51
C TYR A 232 16.15 -14.29 5.61
N TYR A 233 16.72 -14.23 6.82
CA TYR A 233 18.17 -14.05 7.03
C TYR A 233 19.07 -15.06 6.29
N SER A 234 18.57 -16.26 5.99
CA SER A 234 19.31 -17.33 5.30
C SER A 234 18.96 -17.52 3.81
N GLN A 235 18.01 -16.75 3.26
CA GLN A 235 17.60 -16.84 1.86
C GLN A 235 18.37 -15.83 1.00
N ALA A 236 18.62 -16.12 -0.27
CA ALA A 236 19.33 -15.20 -1.17
C ALA A 236 18.42 -14.14 -1.81
N THR A 237 17.11 -14.34 -1.80
CA THR A 237 16.11 -13.45 -2.40
C THR A 237 14.95 -13.25 -1.43
N SER A 238 14.27 -12.11 -1.48
CA SER A 238 13.01 -11.92 -0.75
C SER A 238 11.89 -12.81 -1.28
N SER A 239 10.88 -12.96 -0.44
CA SER A 239 9.61 -13.60 -0.77
C SER A 239 8.49 -12.82 -0.08
N THR A 240 7.24 -13.05 -0.48
CA THR A 240 6.11 -12.38 0.19
C THR A 240 5.97 -12.88 1.63
N MET A 241 5.78 -11.97 2.58
CA MET A 241 5.63 -12.28 4.00
C MET A 241 4.15 -12.35 4.42
N PRO A 242 3.70 -13.38 5.15
CA PRO A 242 2.36 -13.40 5.75
C PRO A 242 2.31 -12.44 6.94
N VAL A 243 1.41 -11.47 6.90
CA VAL A 243 1.25 -10.42 7.93
C VAL A 243 -0.22 -10.04 8.09
N ALA A 244 -0.58 -9.48 9.24
CA ALA A 244 -1.76 -8.64 9.35
C ALA A 244 -1.49 -7.31 8.62
N CYS A 245 -2.52 -6.71 8.00
CA CYS A 245 -2.36 -5.47 7.25
C CYS A 245 -1.65 -4.35 8.04
N GLU A 246 -1.99 -4.18 9.32
CA GLU A 246 -1.43 -3.13 10.18
C GLU A 246 0.10 -3.25 10.34
N LEU A 247 0.62 -4.48 10.33
CA LEU A 247 2.06 -4.70 10.38
C LEU A 247 2.73 -4.22 9.10
N ALA A 248 2.15 -4.44 7.91
CA ALA A 248 2.69 -3.91 6.67
C ALA A 248 2.77 -2.36 6.67
N VAL A 249 1.77 -1.68 7.25
CA VAL A 249 1.80 -0.23 7.45
C VAL A 249 2.94 0.18 8.39
N ALA A 250 3.17 -0.57 9.47
CA ALA A 250 4.29 -0.33 10.40
C ALA A 250 5.65 -0.54 9.72
N LEU A 251 5.79 -1.58 8.88
CA LEU A 251 7.01 -1.83 8.10
C LEU A 251 7.29 -0.70 7.10
N HIS A 252 6.26 -0.14 6.46
CA HIS A 252 6.43 1.05 5.63
C HIS A 252 7.02 2.22 6.42
N LYS A 253 6.47 2.51 7.62
CA LYS A 253 6.99 3.58 8.50
C LYS A 253 8.42 3.31 8.98
N LEU A 254 8.75 2.04 9.28
CA LEU A 254 10.11 1.64 9.60
C LEU A 254 11.08 1.98 8.47
N GLY A 255 10.63 1.83 7.21
CA GLY A 255 11.45 2.19 6.06
C GLY A 255 11.92 3.65 6.03
N ASP A 256 11.13 4.59 6.57
CA ASP A 256 11.56 5.99 6.67
C ASP A 256 12.73 6.15 7.65
N VAL A 257 12.71 5.44 8.79
CA VAL A 257 13.80 5.42 9.77
C VAL A 257 15.04 4.77 9.18
N LEU A 258 14.90 3.60 8.55
CA LEU A 258 16.03 2.82 8.06
C LEU A 258 16.85 3.57 7.00
N LYS A 259 16.18 4.32 6.11
CA LYS A 259 16.84 5.16 5.11
C LYS A 259 17.73 6.25 5.70
N GLU A 260 17.44 6.74 6.91
CA GLU A 260 18.29 7.74 7.58
C GLU A 260 19.64 7.16 8.02
N TYR A 261 19.76 5.83 8.03
CA TYR A 261 20.96 5.07 8.41
C TYR A 261 21.58 4.32 7.23
N ASP A 262 21.20 4.67 5.99
CA ASP A 262 21.64 4.01 4.76
C ASP A 262 21.35 2.50 4.73
N ILE A 263 20.37 2.04 5.53
CA ILE A 263 19.89 0.67 5.55
C ILE A 263 18.90 0.49 4.40
N ASP A 264 19.14 -0.51 3.56
CA ASP A 264 18.26 -0.87 2.44
C ASP A 264 17.63 -2.25 2.60
N THR A 265 18.08 -3.04 3.57
CA THR A 265 17.63 -4.42 3.76
C THR A 265 17.42 -4.76 5.23
N VAL A 266 16.28 -5.40 5.52
CA VAL A 266 15.94 -6.03 6.80
C VAL A 266 16.09 -7.54 6.67
N LEU A 267 16.87 -8.13 7.58
CA LEU A 267 17.02 -9.57 7.72
C LEU A 267 16.10 -10.05 8.84
N HIS A 268 15.04 -10.79 8.49
CA HIS A 268 14.05 -11.25 9.46
C HIS A 268 14.14 -12.76 9.71
N ILE A 269 13.62 -13.21 10.86
CA ILE A 269 13.50 -14.63 11.24
C ILE A 269 12.05 -15.11 11.36
N GLY A 270 11.07 -14.24 11.08
CA GLY A 270 9.68 -14.63 10.91
C GLY A 270 8.68 -13.52 11.22
N THR A 271 7.47 -13.65 10.69
CA THR A 271 6.33 -12.73 10.91
C THR A 271 5.08 -13.42 11.45
N TYR A 272 5.02 -14.76 11.36
CA TYR A 272 3.88 -15.54 11.78
C TYR A 272 4.30 -16.86 12.42
N ASN A 273 3.71 -17.16 13.58
CA ASN A 273 3.82 -18.45 14.26
C ASN A 273 2.68 -18.55 15.29
N CYS A 274 1.69 -19.44 15.05
CA CYS A 274 0.59 -19.63 15.98
C CYS A 274 1.05 -20.35 17.25
N ARG A 275 1.33 -19.56 18.29
CA ARG A 275 1.71 -20.06 19.62
C ARG A 275 1.39 -19.04 20.70
N LYS A 276 1.17 -19.54 21.92
CA LYS A 276 1.16 -18.73 23.14
C LYS A 276 2.56 -18.27 23.52
N ILE A 277 2.61 -17.17 24.26
CA ILE A 277 3.84 -16.73 24.91
C ILE A 277 4.17 -17.74 26.01
N ALA A 278 5.41 -18.25 26.01
CA ALA A 278 5.86 -19.26 26.95
C ALA A 278 5.60 -18.85 28.41
N GLY A 279 4.97 -19.75 29.19
CA GLY A 279 4.63 -19.48 30.59
C GLY A 279 3.39 -18.59 30.80
N THR A 280 2.66 -18.22 29.74
CA THR A 280 1.44 -17.40 29.83
C THR A 280 0.23 -18.12 29.23
N SER A 281 -0.95 -17.50 29.36
CA SER A 281 -2.19 -17.89 28.67
C SER A 281 -2.58 -16.91 27.56
N SER A 282 -1.61 -16.17 27.00
CA SER A 282 -1.84 -15.20 25.93
C SER A 282 -1.18 -15.65 24.64
N ILE A 283 -1.88 -15.52 23.51
CA ILE A 283 -1.30 -15.70 22.18
C ILE A 283 -0.21 -14.64 21.94
N SER A 284 0.92 -15.06 21.37
CA SER A 284 1.95 -14.14 20.91
C SER A 284 1.41 -13.27 19.78
N GLN A 285 1.91 -12.04 19.61
CA GLN A 285 1.56 -11.23 18.45
C GLN A 285 1.99 -11.87 17.12
N HIS A 286 2.96 -12.80 17.12
CA HIS A 286 3.24 -13.68 15.98
C HIS A 286 2.04 -14.55 15.59
N GLY A 287 1.21 -14.98 16.55
CA GLY A 287 -0.02 -15.74 16.27
C GLY A 287 -1.14 -14.87 15.67
N TYR A 288 -1.04 -13.55 15.79
CA TYR A 288 -1.94 -12.60 15.15
C TYR A 288 -1.33 -11.99 13.88
N ALA A 289 -0.13 -12.42 13.47
CA ALA A 289 0.66 -11.83 12.39
C ALA A 289 0.90 -10.31 12.54
N LYS A 290 0.93 -9.84 13.80
CA LYS A 290 1.18 -8.45 14.20
C LYS A 290 2.59 -8.24 14.78
N ALA A 291 3.50 -9.17 14.54
CA ALA A 291 4.89 -9.11 14.98
C ALA A 291 5.87 -9.49 13.88
N ILE A 292 7.11 -9.02 14.00
CA ILE A 292 8.25 -9.47 13.21
C ILE A 292 9.46 -9.61 14.13
N ASP A 293 10.26 -10.64 13.89
CA ASP A 293 11.55 -10.81 14.54
C ASP A 293 12.66 -10.41 13.54
N ILE A 294 13.44 -9.38 13.88
CA ILE A 294 14.50 -8.79 13.05
C ILE A 294 15.86 -9.22 13.57
N TRP A 295 16.58 -10.01 12.79
CA TRP A 295 17.90 -10.55 13.12
C TRP A 295 19.04 -9.58 12.81
N GLY A 296 18.85 -8.69 11.82
CA GLY A 296 19.85 -7.69 11.46
C GLY A 296 19.43 -6.86 10.26
N PHE A 297 20.37 -6.04 9.77
CA PHE A 297 20.20 -5.15 8.65
C PHE A 297 21.37 -5.27 7.66
N GLU A 298 21.15 -4.88 6.41
CA GLU A 298 22.22 -4.64 5.44
C GLU A 298 22.07 -3.24 4.84
N THR A 299 23.19 -2.68 4.37
CA THR A 299 23.23 -1.44 3.60
C THR A 299 23.58 -1.73 2.15
N GLU A 300 23.39 -0.75 1.27
CA GLU A 300 23.66 -0.89 -0.18
C GLU A 300 25.11 -1.30 -0.48
N ASP A 301 26.07 -0.94 0.39
CA ASP A 301 27.48 -1.30 0.23
C ASP A 301 27.83 -2.75 0.64
N GLY A 302 26.83 -3.49 1.16
CA GLY A 302 26.96 -4.87 1.63
C GLY A 302 27.37 -4.99 3.10
N THR A 303 27.51 -3.89 3.84
CA THR A 303 27.74 -3.94 5.29
C THR A 303 26.54 -4.58 5.97
N ARG A 304 26.79 -5.65 6.73
CA ARG A 304 25.80 -6.38 7.51
C ARG A 304 25.92 -5.99 8.98
N MET A 305 24.80 -5.72 9.62
CA MET A 305 24.69 -5.35 11.03
C MET A 305 23.84 -6.40 11.73
N VAL A 306 24.49 -7.33 12.43
CA VAL A 306 23.86 -8.51 13.02
C VAL A 306 23.70 -8.31 14.51
N LEU A 307 22.50 -8.52 15.05
CA LEU A 307 22.26 -8.24 16.47
C LEU A 307 23.14 -9.09 17.39
N GLU A 308 23.30 -10.38 17.09
CA GLU A 308 24.13 -11.29 17.88
C GLU A 308 25.63 -10.94 17.85
N GLU A 309 26.11 -10.27 16.79
CA GLU A 309 27.54 -9.99 16.60
C GLU A 309 27.91 -8.55 17.01
N ASP A 310 27.03 -7.59 16.71
CA ASP A 310 27.35 -6.17 16.76
C ASP A 310 26.60 -5.40 17.86
N TRP A 311 25.62 -6.00 18.55
CA TRP A 311 24.92 -5.34 19.65
C TRP A 311 25.80 -5.23 20.90
N GLU A 312 25.88 -4.03 21.47
CA GLU A 312 26.54 -3.83 22.75
C GLU A 312 25.53 -3.74 23.90
N HIS A 313 25.58 -4.71 24.80
CA HIS A 313 24.65 -4.78 25.92
C HIS A 313 24.86 -3.67 26.95
N ASN A 314 23.75 -3.15 27.45
CA ASN A 314 23.70 -2.26 28.61
C ASN A 314 24.61 -1.01 28.52
N THR A 315 24.82 -0.47 27.32
CA THR A 315 25.60 0.75 27.09
C THR A 315 24.87 1.76 26.22
N GLU A 316 25.24 3.03 26.41
CA GLU A 316 24.90 4.15 25.51
C GLU A 316 26.19 4.83 24.98
N SER A 317 27.34 4.18 25.21
CA SER A 317 28.66 4.56 24.71
C SER A 317 29.21 3.39 23.90
N PHE A 318 29.08 3.50 22.58
CA PHE A 318 29.34 2.41 21.65
C PHE A 318 30.79 2.41 21.16
N SER A 319 31.37 1.22 20.96
CA SER A 319 32.75 1.09 20.47
C SER A 319 32.91 1.43 18.98
N ASN A 320 31.82 1.35 18.22
CA ASN A 320 31.79 1.57 16.77
C ASN A 320 30.41 2.06 16.29
N ASP A 321 30.33 2.45 15.02
CA ASP A 321 29.10 3.00 14.43
C ASP A 321 28.00 1.94 14.24
N THR A 322 28.32 0.69 13.93
CA THR A 322 27.32 -0.38 13.78
C THR A 322 26.53 -0.58 15.07
N ALA A 323 27.23 -0.72 16.21
CA ALA A 323 26.61 -0.87 17.53
C ALA A 323 25.72 0.33 17.88
N ARG A 324 26.19 1.55 17.55
CA ARG A 324 25.43 2.79 17.73
C ARG A 324 24.16 2.80 16.86
N ILE A 325 24.26 2.47 15.58
CA ILE A 325 23.13 2.45 14.64
C ILE A 325 22.08 1.45 15.09
N LEU A 326 22.48 0.21 15.44
CA LEU A 326 21.55 -0.80 15.94
C LEU A 326 20.78 -0.32 17.17
N TYR A 327 21.47 0.31 18.13
CA TYR A 327 20.83 0.91 19.28
C TYR A 327 19.86 2.02 18.89
N GLU A 328 20.28 2.97 18.07
CA GLU A 328 19.45 4.11 17.65
C GLU A 328 18.20 3.65 16.87
N VAL A 329 18.32 2.71 15.94
CA VAL A 329 17.19 2.11 15.21
C VAL A 329 16.23 1.43 16.17
N GLY A 330 16.75 0.65 17.13
CA GLY A 330 15.94 0.05 18.22
C GLY A 330 15.15 1.09 19.02
N GLN A 331 15.79 2.22 19.36
CA GLN A 331 15.13 3.32 20.06
C GLN A 331 14.08 4.02 19.19
N ARG A 332 14.38 4.29 17.92
CA ARG A 332 13.49 4.95 16.94
C ARG A 332 12.21 4.16 16.70
N MET A 333 12.30 2.83 16.60
CA MET A 333 11.14 1.94 16.50
C MET A 333 10.10 2.18 17.60
N HIS A 334 10.56 2.51 18.82
CA HIS A 334 9.69 2.83 19.95
C HIS A 334 9.34 4.33 20.04
N THR A 335 10.31 5.25 19.90
CA THR A 335 10.07 6.69 20.08
C THR A 335 9.14 7.26 19.02
N ASP A 336 9.21 6.72 17.81
CA ASP A 336 8.42 7.18 16.65
C ASP A 336 7.06 6.47 16.60
N ARG A 337 6.76 5.61 17.60
CA ARG A 337 5.51 4.85 17.72
C ARG A 337 5.21 3.98 16.48
N ILE A 338 6.25 3.37 15.93
CA ILE A 338 6.11 2.39 14.85
C ILE A 338 5.62 1.07 15.43
N PHE A 339 6.22 0.65 16.56
CA PHE A 339 5.83 -0.55 17.28
C PHE A 339 5.46 -0.22 18.73
N ASN A 340 4.55 -1.00 19.29
CA ASN A 340 4.06 -0.83 20.65
C ASN A 340 4.99 -1.52 21.65
N ILE A 341 5.57 -2.65 21.25
CA ILE A 341 6.58 -3.38 22.01
C ILE A 341 7.83 -3.54 21.14
N VAL A 342 8.99 -3.24 21.73
CA VAL A 342 10.31 -3.51 21.15
C VAL A 342 11.13 -4.26 22.19
N LEU A 343 11.38 -5.56 22.01
CA LEU A 343 12.29 -6.33 22.85
C LEU A 343 13.65 -6.36 22.18
N THR A 344 14.64 -5.77 22.85
CA THR A 344 16.03 -5.73 22.38
C THR A 344 16.82 -6.92 22.93
N PRO A 345 18.08 -7.15 22.47
CA PRO A 345 18.97 -8.10 23.13
C PRO A 345 19.19 -7.84 24.62
N ASN A 346 18.95 -6.61 25.12
CA ASN A 346 18.94 -6.36 26.55
C ASN A 346 17.71 -6.92 27.27
N TYR A 347 16.70 -7.50 26.60
CA TYR A 347 15.47 -7.96 27.27
C TYR A 347 15.66 -9.27 28.02
N ASN A 348 16.16 -10.31 27.35
CA ASN A 348 16.57 -11.60 27.94
C ASN A 348 17.31 -12.46 26.90
N SER A 349 17.83 -13.61 27.33
CA SER A 349 18.59 -14.54 26.47
C SER A 349 17.82 -15.07 25.26
N ALA A 350 16.49 -15.08 25.29
CA ALA A 350 15.69 -15.52 24.14
C ALA A 350 15.65 -14.48 23.02
N HIS A 351 16.02 -13.22 23.30
CA HIS A 351 16.02 -12.11 22.35
C HIS A 351 17.44 -11.59 22.06
N ASP A 352 18.46 -12.34 22.48
CA ASP A 352 19.87 -11.92 22.39
C ASP A 352 20.33 -11.70 20.94
N ASN A 353 19.70 -12.41 19.99
CA ASN A 353 20.08 -12.41 18.59
C ASN A 353 19.09 -11.71 17.65
N HIS A 354 18.05 -11.03 18.17
CA HIS A 354 17.08 -10.33 17.34
C HIS A 354 16.31 -9.25 18.11
N PHE A 355 15.76 -8.29 17.39
CA PHE A 355 14.64 -7.51 17.89
C PHE A 355 13.35 -8.29 17.71
N HIS A 356 12.55 -8.42 18.77
CA HIS A 356 11.13 -8.73 18.63
C HIS A 356 10.35 -7.42 18.65
N VAL A 357 9.56 -7.14 17.62
CA VAL A 357 8.73 -5.94 17.57
C VAL A 357 7.29 -6.28 17.21
N ASP A 358 6.33 -5.65 17.90
CA ASP A 358 4.91 -5.98 17.73
C ASP A 358 3.96 -4.80 17.96
N LEU A 359 2.69 -5.01 17.55
CA LEU A 359 1.60 -4.04 17.62
C LEU A 359 0.60 -4.32 18.77
N SER A 360 1.05 -4.90 19.89
CA SER A 360 0.19 -5.18 21.04
C SER A 360 -0.59 -3.94 21.48
N GLU A 361 -1.90 -3.94 21.32
CA GLU A 361 -2.75 -2.78 21.55
C GLU A 361 -2.62 -2.26 23.00
N GLY A 362 -2.49 -0.94 23.15
CA GLY A 362 -2.35 -0.27 24.44
C GLY A 362 -0.98 -0.43 25.12
N ALA A 363 -0.06 -1.20 24.54
CA ALA A 363 1.32 -1.28 25.03
C ALA A 363 2.17 -0.08 24.54
N ASN A 364 3.20 0.24 25.31
CA ASN A 364 4.25 1.18 24.93
C ASN A 364 5.51 0.85 25.74
N PHE A 365 6.31 -0.08 25.22
CA PHE A 365 7.40 -0.69 25.96
C PHE A 365 8.62 -0.92 25.08
N ILE A 366 9.78 -0.57 25.61
CA ILE A 366 11.07 -1.03 25.07
C ILE A 366 11.80 -1.82 26.15
N GLY A 367 12.04 -3.10 25.86
CA GLY A 367 12.67 -4.05 26.76
C GLY A 367 14.16 -3.76 26.93
N LYS A 368 14.50 -3.12 28.04
CA LYS A 368 15.82 -3.15 28.67
C LYS A 368 15.67 -3.89 30.00
N SER A 369 16.06 -5.16 30.08
CA SER A 369 16.27 -5.81 31.37
C SER A 369 17.60 -5.32 31.93
N LEU A 370 17.59 -4.84 33.18
CA LEU A 370 18.81 -4.77 33.97
C LEU A 370 19.20 -6.23 34.26
N PRO A 371 20.34 -6.74 33.77
CA PRO A 371 20.56 -8.18 33.73
C PRO A 371 20.82 -8.75 35.14
N ASP A 372 20.10 -9.80 35.50
CA ASP A 372 20.77 -10.96 36.08
C ASP A 372 21.50 -11.64 34.90
N TYR A 373 22.77 -11.31 34.78
CA TYR A 373 23.66 -11.60 33.65
C TYR A 373 23.84 -13.12 33.42
N TYR A 374 23.61 -13.60 32.20
CA TYR A 374 24.08 -14.90 31.73
C TYR A 374 25.27 -14.68 30.78
N ILE A 375 26.41 -15.28 31.13
CA ILE A 375 27.68 -15.26 30.40
C ILE A 375 27.80 -16.60 29.66
N GLY A 376 27.82 -16.62 28.32
CA GLY A 376 28.47 -17.71 27.56
C GLY A 376 30.00 -17.61 27.74
N ASP A 377 30.83 -18.65 27.70
CA ASP A 377 30.83 -19.88 26.88
C ASP A 377 31.28 -21.14 27.65
N GLU A 378 31.26 -21.13 28.98
CA GLU A 378 31.92 -22.19 29.78
C GLU A 378 31.14 -23.53 29.91
N HIS A 379 30.03 -23.72 29.18
CA HIS A 379 29.10 -24.83 29.44
C HIS A 379 28.65 -25.68 28.24
N TRP A 380 29.31 -25.59 27.08
CA TRP A 380 28.99 -26.48 25.95
C TRP A 380 29.38 -27.96 26.20
N GLU A 381 30.33 -28.26 27.09
CA GLU A 381 30.86 -29.62 27.28
C GLU A 381 30.13 -30.49 28.34
N ARG A 382 28.91 -30.14 28.76
CA ARG A 382 28.16 -30.94 29.76
C ARG A 382 26.71 -31.23 29.39
N CYS A 383 26.51 -32.02 28.33
CA CYS A 383 25.32 -32.87 28.21
C CYS A 383 25.77 -34.32 27.92
N PRO A 384 25.48 -35.30 28.78
CA PRO A 384 25.58 -36.70 28.39
C PRO A 384 24.44 -37.03 27.41
N HIS A 385 24.74 -37.94 26.48
CA HIS A 385 23.88 -38.46 25.40
C HIS A 385 22.41 -38.69 25.75
#